data_AF-A0A4Y2S041-F1
#
_entry.id   AF-A0A4Y2S041-F1
#
_cell.length_a   1.000
_cell.length_b   1.000
_cell.length_c   1.000
_cell.angle_alpha   90.00
_cell.angle_beta   90.00
_cell.angle_gamma   90.00
#
_symmetry.space_group_name_H-M   'P 1'
#
loop_
_entity.id
_entity.type
_entity.pdbx_description
1 polymer ?
#
loop_
_entity_poly.entity_id
_entity_poly.type
_entity_poly.pdbx_seq_one_letter_code
_entity_poly.pdbx_strand_id
1 'polypeptide(L)'
;MKEKLGTAPYFCIRGREREREWGQCLMERLARFCEGNDVLIFLLEPNGHAKIGAHKDDKPSLDQSVDIATLSFGAFRDMIFSKKGCKSVRQALEAGSLFLMHDQKEWTHAIPPQPCVKEPRISLTFRRVWSSLQQSLDEMERDYSIPLWKRLSRE
;
A
#
# COMPACT_ATOMS: atom_id res chain seq x y z
N MET A 1 1.87 -0.01 -32.26
CA MET A 1 2.94 0.05 -31.24
C MET A 1 2.43 0.98 -30.14
N LYS A 2 1.98 0.46 -28.99
CA LYS A 2 1.49 1.29 -27.88
C LYS A 2 2.64 1.49 -26.90
N GLU A 3 3.20 2.68 -26.80
CA GLU A 3 4.09 3.05 -25.71
C GLU A 3 3.30 2.97 -24.39
N LYS A 4 3.66 2.02 -23.53
CA LYS A 4 3.22 2.02 -22.13
C LYS A 4 3.98 3.15 -21.42
N LEU A 5 3.49 4.38 -21.54
CA LEU A 5 3.85 5.44 -20.59
C LEU A 5 3.39 4.98 -19.21
N GLY A 6 4.35 4.76 -18.31
CA GLY A 6 4.17 4.16 -17.00
C GLY A 6 3.02 4.80 -16.21
N THR A 7 1.98 4.02 -15.97
CA THR A 7 0.88 4.37 -15.08
C THR A 7 1.41 4.47 -13.64
N ALA A 8 0.96 5.48 -12.89
CA ALA A 8 1.34 5.65 -11.50
C ALA A 8 0.95 4.40 -10.67
N PRO A 9 1.72 4.03 -9.63
CA PRO A 9 1.55 2.76 -8.90
C PRO A 9 0.39 2.79 -7.91
N TYR A 10 -0.67 3.55 -8.21
CA TYR A 10 -1.73 3.80 -7.25
C TYR A 10 -3.08 4.09 -7.87
N PHE A 11 -4.10 3.91 -7.03
CA PHE A 11 -5.46 4.36 -7.26
C PHE A 11 -5.91 5.22 -6.07
N CYS A 12 -6.46 6.41 -6.32
CA CYS A 12 -6.93 7.32 -5.27
C CYS A 12 -8.41 7.60 -5.44
N ILE A 13 -9.19 7.28 -4.41
CA ILE A 13 -10.61 7.60 -4.32
C ILE A 13 -10.76 8.83 -3.44
N ARG A 14 -11.18 9.93 -4.06
CA ARG A 14 -11.64 11.12 -3.36
C ARG A 14 -13.11 10.93 -3.05
N GLY A 15 -13.52 11.01 -1.79
CA GLY A 15 -14.96 11.05 -1.51
C GLY A 15 -15.49 12.47 -1.63
N ARG A 16 -16.79 12.56 -1.92
CA ARG A 16 -17.52 13.82 -1.98
C ARG A 16 -18.14 14.08 -0.60
N GLU A 17 -18.22 15.36 -0.23
CA GLU A 17 -18.69 15.88 1.06
C GLU A 17 -19.82 15.08 1.74
N ARG A 18 -19.59 14.72 3.01
CA ARG A 18 -20.56 14.62 4.14
C ARG A 18 -20.03 13.66 5.22
N GLU A 19 -19.28 14.19 6.18
CA GLU A 19 -18.54 13.51 7.29
C GLU A 19 -19.22 12.32 8.02
N ARG A 20 -20.54 12.12 7.91
CA ARG A 20 -21.24 11.02 8.61
C ARG A 20 -21.44 9.74 7.80
N GLU A 21 -21.52 9.82 6.47
CA GLU A 21 -21.69 8.63 5.60
C GLU A 21 -20.35 7.95 5.24
N TRP A 22 -19.22 8.64 5.50
CA TRP A 22 -17.87 8.13 5.22
C TRP A 22 -17.52 6.93 6.08
N GLY A 23 -17.82 6.99 7.37
CA GLY A 23 -17.46 5.93 8.31
C GLY A 23 -17.98 4.58 7.83
N GLN A 24 -19.22 4.50 7.36
CA GLN A 24 -19.80 3.22 6.98
C GLN A 24 -19.31 2.71 5.61
N CYS A 25 -19.36 3.53 4.56
CA CYS A 25 -18.92 3.10 3.21
C CYS A 25 -17.42 2.82 3.15
N LEU A 26 -16.61 3.60 3.89
CA LEU A 26 -15.18 3.38 4.01
C LEU A 26 -14.87 2.14 4.84
N MET A 27 -15.58 1.91 5.94
CA MET A 27 -15.41 0.71 6.75
C MET A 27 -15.93 -0.54 6.04
N GLU A 28 -16.95 -0.45 5.19
CA GLU A 28 -17.38 -1.55 4.32
C GLU A 28 -16.31 -1.87 3.26
N ARG A 29 -15.73 -0.84 2.64
CA ARG A 29 -14.64 -1.02 1.67
C ARG A 29 -13.35 -1.52 2.31
N LEU A 30 -13.02 -1.01 3.49
CA LEU A 30 -11.92 -1.53 4.31
C LEU A 30 -12.22 -2.94 4.79
N ALA A 31 -13.43 -3.28 5.21
CA ALA A 31 -13.79 -4.63 5.61
C ALA A 31 -13.65 -5.63 4.45
N ARG A 32 -14.01 -5.20 3.23
CA ARG A 32 -13.74 -5.97 2.00
C ARG A 32 -12.26 -6.07 1.64
N PHE A 33 -11.46 -5.07 2.04
CA PHE A 33 -10.02 -5.11 1.88
C PHE A 33 -9.37 -5.99 2.95
N CYS A 34 -9.93 -5.95 4.16
CA CYS A 34 -9.43 -6.56 5.38
C CYS A 34 -9.99 -7.95 5.62
N GLU A 35 -9.72 -8.87 4.70
CA GLU A 35 -9.92 -10.30 4.90
C GLU A 35 -8.55 -10.95 5.19
N GLY A 36 -8.13 -11.01 6.47
CA GLY A 36 -6.90 -11.72 6.86
C GLY A 36 -6.04 -11.07 7.96
N ASN A 37 -4.77 -11.45 7.99
CA ASN A 37 -3.75 -10.95 8.94
C ASN A 37 -3.23 -9.57 8.50
N ASP A 38 -4.07 -8.55 8.63
CA ASP A 38 -3.68 -7.20 8.27
C ASP A 38 -3.10 -6.45 9.47
N VAL A 39 -1.96 -5.79 9.26
CA VAL A 39 -1.35 -4.88 10.22
C VAL A 39 -1.78 -3.46 9.90
N LEU A 40 -2.30 -2.78 10.90
CA LEU A 40 -2.63 -1.35 10.84
C LEU A 40 -1.48 -0.51 11.40
N ILE A 41 -0.99 0.43 10.60
CA ILE A 41 -0.07 1.47 11.05
C ILE A 41 -0.83 2.78 11.16
N PHE A 42 -0.75 3.40 12.34
CA PHE A 42 -1.23 4.75 12.62
C PHE A 42 -0.07 5.74 12.61
N LEU A 43 -0.18 6.81 11.83
CA LEU A 43 0.80 7.91 11.82
C LEU A 43 0.12 9.24 12.06
N LEU A 44 0.68 10.03 12.98
CA LEU A 44 0.29 11.42 13.24
C LEU A 44 1.39 12.35 12.73
N GLU A 45 1.03 13.20 11.79
CA GLU A 45 1.85 14.30 11.28
C GLU A 45 1.32 15.59 11.90
N PRO A 46 1.90 16.12 12.99
CA PRO A 46 1.32 17.23 13.74
C PRO A 46 1.26 18.55 12.94
N ASN A 47 2.11 18.70 11.94
CA ASN A 47 2.12 19.82 10.99
C ASN A 47 2.99 19.46 9.77
N GLY A 48 3.08 20.38 8.82
CA GLY A 48 3.83 20.20 7.58
C GLY A 48 5.35 20.06 7.71
N HIS A 49 5.96 20.24 8.89
CA HIS A 49 7.39 19.92 9.08
C HIS A 49 7.61 18.41 9.22
N ALA A 50 6.60 17.66 9.66
CA ALA A 50 6.66 16.21 9.69
C ALA A 50 6.87 15.66 8.28
N LYS A 51 7.82 14.74 8.13
CA LYS A 51 8.15 14.15 6.83
C LYS A 51 8.30 12.64 6.97
N ILE A 52 7.97 11.95 5.88
CA ILE A 52 8.31 10.55 5.69
C ILE A 52 9.33 10.50 4.55
N GLY A 53 10.54 10.02 4.86
CA GLY A 53 11.60 9.90 3.88
C GLY A 53 11.24 8.94 2.75
N ALA A 54 11.93 9.06 1.61
CA ALA A 54 11.74 8.14 0.49
C ALA A 54 12.05 6.71 0.92
N HIS A 55 11.06 5.82 0.82
CA HIS A 55 11.18 4.43 1.19
C HIS A 55 10.29 3.54 0.32
N LYS A 56 10.50 2.23 0.43
CA LYS A 56 9.64 1.20 -0.13
C LYS A 56 8.98 0.43 1.01
N ASP A 57 7.78 -0.07 0.75
CA ASP A 57 7.10 -1.03 1.64
C ASP A 57 7.32 -2.45 1.13
N ASP A 58 8.58 -2.89 1.06
CA ASP A 58 9.02 -4.15 0.46
C ASP A 58 9.55 -5.17 1.48
N LYS A 59 9.12 -5.03 2.75
CA LYS A 59 9.55 -5.94 3.82
C LYS A 59 9.13 -7.38 3.49
N PRO A 60 9.99 -8.40 3.72
CA PRO A 60 9.68 -9.80 3.42
C PRO A 60 8.44 -10.35 4.13
N SER A 61 8.08 -9.78 5.27
CA SER A 61 6.89 -10.16 6.04
C SER A 61 5.58 -9.71 5.39
N LEU A 62 5.63 -8.75 4.46
CA LEU A 62 4.45 -8.22 3.78
C LEU A 62 4.10 -9.08 2.57
N ASP A 63 2.79 -9.30 2.38
CA ASP A 63 2.27 -9.88 1.15
C ASP A 63 2.29 -8.82 0.04
N GLN A 64 3.20 -9.00 -0.90
CA GLN A 64 3.45 -8.07 -2.01
C GLN A 64 2.49 -8.27 -3.19
N SER A 65 1.62 -9.29 -3.12
CA SER A 65 0.54 -9.50 -4.08
C SER A 65 -0.73 -8.69 -3.76
N VAL A 66 -0.78 -8.13 -2.55
CA VAL A 66 -1.89 -7.34 -2.05
C VAL A 66 -1.49 -5.87 -1.93
N ASP A 67 -2.45 -5.01 -2.21
CA ASP A 67 -2.22 -3.58 -2.19
C ASP A 67 -1.98 -3.07 -0.77
N ILE A 68 -1.45 -1.86 -0.67
CA ILE A 68 -1.41 -1.15 0.60
C ILE A 68 -2.47 -0.06 0.56
N ALA A 69 -3.44 -0.14 1.47
CA ALA A 69 -4.51 0.84 1.59
C ALA A 69 -4.15 1.88 2.64
N THR A 70 -4.22 3.17 2.30
CA THR A 70 -4.00 4.29 3.21
C THR A 70 -5.20 5.21 3.23
N LEU A 71 -5.78 5.42 4.41
CA LEU A 71 -6.74 6.47 4.67
C LEU A 71 -6.05 7.71 5.19
N SER A 72 -6.50 8.87 4.75
CA SER A 72 -6.00 10.15 5.23
C SER A 72 -7.11 10.97 5.88
N PHE A 73 -6.84 11.55 7.04
CA PHE A 73 -7.74 12.44 7.77
C PHE A 73 -7.00 13.73 8.15
N GLY A 74 -7.72 14.84 8.24
CA GLY A 74 -7.13 16.13 8.58
C GLY A 74 -6.44 16.81 7.41
N ALA A 75 -5.28 17.42 7.68
CA ALA A 75 -4.63 18.32 6.73
C ALA A 75 -4.25 17.66 5.40
N PHE A 76 -4.31 18.44 4.32
CA PHE A 76 -3.79 18.06 3.01
C PHE A 76 -2.28 17.85 3.06
N ARG A 77 -1.78 16.78 2.43
CA ARG A 77 -0.35 16.55 2.21
C ARG A 77 -0.07 16.02 0.81
N ASP A 78 1.11 16.33 0.28
CA ASP A 78 1.60 15.73 -0.95
C ASP A 78 2.34 14.43 -0.63
N MET A 79 2.15 13.42 -1.46
CA MET A 79 2.98 12.23 -1.52
C MET A 79 3.68 12.16 -2.88
N ILE A 80 4.97 11.84 -2.88
CA ILE A 80 5.78 11.76 -4.08
C ILE A 80 6.16 10.30 -4.33
N PHE A 81 5.86 9.81 -5.53
CA PHE A 81 6.26 8.50 -6.05
C PHE A 81 7.41 8.65 -7.02
N SER A 82 8.43 7.80 -6.89
CA SER A 82 9.59 7.79 -7.79
C SER A 82 10.00 6.37 -8.16
N LYS A 83 10.41 6.18 -9.42
CA LYS A 83 10.98 4.94 -9.94
C LYS A 83 12.13 5.29 -10.89
N LYS A 84 13.21 4.49 -10.85
CA LYS A 84 14.38 4.71 -11.72
C LYS A 84 13.96 4.63 -13.18
N GLY A 85 14.33 5.63 -13.97
CA GLY A 85 13.96 5.71 -15.39
C GLY A 85 12.53 6.20 -15.66
N CYS A 86 11.77 6.59 -14.63
CA CYS A 86 10.44 7.17 -14.77
C CYS A 86 10.40 8.59 -14.18
N LYS A 87 9.48 9.42 -14.67
CA LYS A 87 9.20 10.73 -14.06
C LYS A 87 8.50 10.53 -12.72
N SER A 88 8.93 11.27 -11.70
CA SER A 88 8.25 11.25 -10.40
C SER A 88 6.82 11.77 -10.51
N VAL A 89 5.92 11.17 -9.74
CA VAL A 89 4.49 11.51 -9.69
C VAL A 89 4.18 12.10 -8.32
N ARG A 90 3.42 13.20 -8.29
CA ARG A 90 2.90 13.78 -7.06
C ARG A 90 1.41 13.43 -6.92
N GLN A 91 1.01 12.94 -5.76
CA GLN A 91 -0.37 12.64 -5.42
C GLN A 91 -0.77 13.45 -4.18
N ALA A 92 -1.90 14.13 -4.29
CA ALA A 92 -2.56 14.80 -3.18
C ALA A 92 -3.23 13.79 -2.23
N LEU A 93 -2.97 13.91 -0.94
CA LEU A 93 -3.64 13.17 0.13
C LEU A 93 -4.59 14.14 0.84
N GLU A 94 -5.84 14.09 0.44
CA GLU A 94 -6.92 14.93 0.97
C GLU A 94 -7.61 14.23 2.15
N ALA A 95 -8.29 15.01 3.00
CA ALA A 95 -9.13 14.45 4.07
C ALA A 95 -10.18 13.50 3.48
N GLY A 96 -10.33 12.34 4.09
CA GLY A 96 -11.23 11.28 3.67
C GLY A 96 -10.71 10.45 2.48
N SER A 97 -9.60 10.81 1.83
CA SER A 97 -9.11 10.04 0.68
C SER A 97 -8.70 8.62 1.08
N LEU A 98 -9.11 7.65 0.26
CA LEU A 98 -8.57 6.29 0.27
C LEU A 98 -7.58 6.15 -0.88
N PHE A 99 -6.35 5.81 -0.51
CA PHE A 99 -5.23 5.63 -1.41
C PHE A 99 -4.82 4.17 -1.43
N LEU A 100 -4.86 3.51 -2.59
CA LEU A 100 -4.40 2.15 -2.80
C LEU A 100 -3.07 2.20 -3.55
N MET A 101 -2.03 1.59 -2.99
CA MET A 101 -0.70 1.50 -3.58
C MET A 101 -0.41 0.06 -4.01
N HIS A 102 0.13 -0.10 -5.20
CA HIS A 102 0.58 -1.35 -5.80
C HIS A 102 2.09 -1.28 -6.10
N ASP A 103 2.71 -2.37 -6.54
CA ASP A 103 4.11 -2.40 -7.03
C ASP A 103 5.16 -1.77 -6.07
N GLN A 104 5.03 -2.06 -4.79
CA GLN A 104 5.79 -1.48 -3.67
C GLN A 104 7.28 -1.80 -3.76
N LYS A 105 7.65 -2.90 -4.44
CA LYS A 105 9.05 -3.26 -4.73
C LYS A 105 9.69 -2.34 -5.75
N GLU A 106 8.92 -1.74 -6.65
CA GLU A 106 9.42 -1.00 -7.80
C GLU A 106 9.46 0.51 -7.55
N TRP A 107 8.56 1.01 -6.70
CA TRP A 107 8.36 2.43 -6.47
C TRP A 107 8.76 2.83 -5.05
N THR A 108 9.51 3.92 -4.93
CA THR A 108 9.67 4.62 -3.64
C THR A 108 8.58 5.66 -3.48
N HIS A 109 8.16 5.88 -2.23
CA HIS A 109 7.25 6.96 -1.89
C HIS A 109 7.74 7.77 -0.69
N ALA A 110 7.35 9.04 -0.64
CA ALA A 110 7.75 9.99 0.40
C ALA A 110 6.65 11.01 0.67
N ILE A 111 6.59 11.52 1.90
CA ILE A 111 5.80 12.71 2.25
C ILE A 111 6.81 13.83 2.59
N PRO A 112 7.08 14.76 1.65
CA PRO A 112 8.05 15.84 1.86
C PRO A 112 7.53 16.85 2.89
N PRO A 113 8.44 17.62 3.53
CA PRO A 113 8.02 18.73 4.36
C PRO A 113 7.30 19.79 3.53
N GLN A 114 6.18 20.28 4.04
CA GLN A 114 5.35 21.35 3.49
C GLN A 114 5.11 22.41 4.57
N PRO A 115 6.09 23.28 4.89
CA PRO A 115 6.06 24.17 6.06
C PRO A 115 4.85 25.13 6.14
N CYS A 116 4.15 25.32 5.02
CA CYS A 116 2.91 26.09 4.96
C CYS A 116 1.71 25.40 5.64
N VAL A 117 1.70 24.07 5.74
CA VAL A 117 0.63 23.31 6.39
C VAL A 117 0.82 23.37 7.90
N LYS A 118 -0.16 23.91 8.62
CA LYS A 118 -0.09 24.10 10.08
C LYS A 118 -0.93 23.10 10.86
N GLU A 119 -1.92 22.52 10.19
CA GLU A 119 -2.89 21.60 10.72
C GLU A 119 -2.32 20.17 10.74
N PRO A 120 -2.77 19.31 11.68
CA PRO A 120 -2.33 17.93 11.75
C PRO A 120 -3.01 17.06 10.68
N ARG A 121 -2.29 16.01 10.25
CA ARG A 121 -2.82 14.92 9.43
C ARG A 121 -2.64 13.58 10.14
N ILE A 122 -3.66 12.74 10.07
CA ILE A 122 -3.60 11.35 10.52
C ILE A 122 -3.68 10.46 9.29
N SER A 123 -2.86 9.42 9.24
CA SER A 123 -3.00 8.36 8.24
C SER A 123 -3.08 6.97 8.86
N LEU A 124 -3.99 6.16 8.31
CA LEU A 124 -4.17 4.76 8.64
C LEU A 124 -3.75 3.92 7.45
N THR A 125 -2.65 3.18 7.57
CA THR A 125 -2.12 2.35 6.50
C THR A 125 -2.28 0.88 6.85
N PHE A 126 -3.09 0.17 6.06
CA PHE A 126 -3.36 -1.25 6.17
C PHE A 126 -2.43 -2.03 5.25
N ARG A 127 -1.76 -3.03 5.81
CA ARG A 127 -0.81 -3.87 5.09
C ARG A 127 -1.07 -5.33 5.42
N ARG A 128 -1.13 -6.18 4.41
CA ARG A 128 -1.23 -7.62 4.64
C ARG A 128 0.13 -8.21 4.97
N VAL A 129 0.19 -9.02 6.03
CA VAL A 129 1.35 -9.86 6.30
C VAL A 129 1.06 -11.31 5.93
N TRP A 130 2.10 -12.05 5.56
CA TRP A 130 2.00 -13.50 5.47
C TRP A 130 1.56 -14.05 6.83
N SER A 131 0.57 -14.94 6.84
CA SER A 131 0.34 -15.73 8.05
C SER A 131 1.61 -16.52 8.32
N SER A 132 2.08 -16.55 9.57
CA SER A 132 3.28 -17.29 9.97
C SER A 132 3.21 -18.80 9.65
N LEU A 133 2.03 -19.33 9.32
CA LEU A 133 1.82 -20.70 8.87
C LEU A 133 1.98 -20.86 7.35
N GLN A 134 1.68 -19.83 6.57
CA GLN A 134 1.85 -19.84 5.11
C GLN A 134 3.33 -19.82 4.74
N GLN A 135 4.18 -19.07 5.48
CA GLN A 135 5.63 -19.05 5.24
C GLN A 135 6.26 -20.44 5.41
N SER A 136 5.90 -21.17 6.47
CA SER A 136 6.40 -22.53 6.67
C SER A 136 5.88 -23.52 5.62
N LEU A 137 4.65 -23.35 5.15
CA LEU A 137 4.07 -24.22 4.12
C LEU A 137 4.61 -23.92 2.73
N ASP A 138 4.82 -22.66 2.38
CA ASP A 138 5.41 -22.24 1.10
C ASP A 138 6.92 -22.55 1.04
N GLU A 139 7.65 -22.46 2.16
CA GLU A 139 9.04 -22.92 2.27
C GLU A 139 9.12 -24.45 2.16
N MET A 140 8.23 -25.18 2.83
CA MET A 140 8.12 -26.63 2.71
C MET A 140 7.73 -27.03 1.27
N GLU A 141 6.76 -26.40 0.64
CA GLU A 141 6.30 -26.78 -0.71
C GLU A 141 7.33 -26.45 -1.81
N ARG A 142 8.20 -25.44 -1.60
CA ARG A 142 9.36 -25.18 -2.47
C ARG A 142 10.46 -26.21 -2.32
N ASP A 143 10.74 -26.67 -1.11
CA ASP A 143 11.76 -27.71 -0.86
C ASP A 143 11.26 -29.11 -1.26
N TYR A 144 9.95 -29.35 -1.22
CA TYR A 144 9.32 -30.63 -1.61
C TYR A 144 8.76 -30.65 -3.04
N SER A 145 9.00 -29.62 -3.85
CA SER A 145 8.76 -29.65 -5.30
C SER A 145 9.79 -30.57 -5.99
N ILE A 146 9.60 -31.88 -5.81
CA ILE A 146 10.28 -32.95 -6.53
C ILE A 146 9.88 -32.84 -8.02
N PRO A 147 10.81 -32.79 -8.98
CA PRO A 147 10.45 -32.78 -10.38
C PRO A 147 9.78 -34.11 -10.78
N LEU A 148 8.72 -33.97 -11.57
CA LEU A 148 7.80 -35.00 -12.06
C LEU A 148 8.45 -36.02 -13.04
N TRP A 149 9.57 -36.67 -12.68
CA TRP A 149 10.18 -37.74 -13.47
C TRP A 149 10.27 -39.10 -12.78
N LYS A 150 9.84 -39.24 -11.51
CA LYS A 150 9.56 -40.56 -10.92
C LYS A 150 8.10 -40.97 -11.09
N ARG A 151 7.62 -40.95 -12.33
CA ARG A 151 6.55 -41.84 -12.77
C ARG A 151 7.23 -43.17 -13.06
N LEU A 152 7.48 -43.97 -12.02
CA LEU A 152 7.93 -45.35 -12.23
C LEU A 152 6.82 -46.07 -12.98
N SER A 153 7.24 -46.59 -14.13
CA SER A 153 6.47 -47.31 -15.13
C SER A 153 5.59 -48.39 -14.51
N ARG A 154 4.45 -48.59 -15.15
CA ARG A 154 3.74 -49.87 -15.13
C ARG A 154 4.74 -50.99 -15.42
N GLU A 155 4.80 -51.98 -14.54
CA GLU A 155 4.62 -53.42 -14.81
C GLU A 155 4.56 -54.18 -13.49
#